data_AF-A0A6V8MQK7-F1
#
_entry.id   AF-A0A6V8MQK7-F1
#
_cell.length_a   1.000
_cell.length_b   1.000
_cell.length_c   1.000
_cell.angle_alpha   90.00
_cell.angle_beta   90.00
_cell.angle_gamma   90.00
#
_symmetry.space_group_name_H-M   'P 1'
#
loop_
_entity.id
_entity.type
_entity.pdbx_description
1 polymer ?
#
loop_
_entity_poly.entity_id
_entity_poly.type
_entity_poly.pdbx_seq_one_letter_code
_entity_poly.pdbx_strand_id
1 'polypeptide(L)'
;MKPALPKPLMKLAILLPLVCAAVAPLPSLAADTGAPVPTQPVTAPSAAAPTAPAPAEPGTARKTPAEDRLPDQHGFALDYGYVYDPGPSRTFAMARGFAIYDYGSAWRMDNCPNTLRFKVEAAIGSTITPKSDIMASVNMLAVKYPFGLTGKVRPYGEAGIGIIYTQFRVQGQGLHFNFNPLLGLGLELPQQDGKNIFGAVRLHHLSNGELYHENRGVNSVVLQVGRMF
;
A
#
# COMPACT_ATOMS: atom_id res chain seq x y z
N MET A 1 14.93 -21.16 -34.49
CA MET A 1 15.60 -21.13 -33.16
C MET A 1 14.55 -20.74 -32.12
N LYS A 2 14.29 -21.57 -31.10
CA LYS A 2 13.38 -21.22 -29.99
C LYS A 2 14.12 -20.29 -29.02
N PRO A 3 13.58 -19.13 -28.63
CA PRO A 3 14.22 -18.29 -27.63
C PRO A 3 14.19 -19.01 -26.28
N ALA A 4 15.38 -19.32 -25.75
CA ALA A 4 15.52 -19.89 -24.42
C ALA A 4 15.12 -18.82 -23.40
N LEU A 5 14.09 -19.10 -22.60
CA LEU A 5 13.65 -18.25 -21.50
C LEU A 5 14.84 -18.07 -20.52
N PRO A 6 15.19 -16.83 -20.10
CA PRO A 6 16.29 -16.62 -19.18
C PRO A 6 15.99 -17.28 -17.82
N LYS A 7 16.93 -18.12 -17.36
CA LYS A 7 16.89 -18.91 -16.11
C LYS A 7 16.53 -18.15 -14.81
N PRO A 8 16.70 -16.82 -14.63
CA PRO A 8 16.31 -16.17 -13.36
C PRO A 8 14.79 -16.14 -13.08
N LEU A 9 13.92 -16.19 -14.09
CA LEU A 9 12.46 -16.12 -13.88
C LEU A 9 11.88 -17.35 -13.16
N MET A 10 12.52 -18.51 -13.29
CA MET A 10 11.99 -19.76 -12.73
C MET A 10 12.20 -19.88 -11.20
N LYS A 11 13.10 -19.08 -10.61
CA LYS A 11 13.29 -19.04 -9.14
C LYS A 11 12.27 -18.16 -8.42
N LEU A 12 11.65 -17.19 -9.12
CA LEU A 12 10.69 -16.27 -8.52
C LEU A 12 9.34 -16.94 -8.22
N ALA A 13 8.94 -17.94 -9.02
CA ALA A 13 7.70 -18.69 -8.82
C ALA A 13 7.71 -19.60 -7.57
N ILE A 14 8.89 -19.94 -7.03
CA ILE A 14 9.03 -20.80 -5.85
C ILE A 14 9.02 -20.00 -4.54
N LEU A 15 9.28 -18.68 -4.57
CA LEU A 15 9.34 -17.85 -3.37
C LEU A 15 7.96 -17.44 -2.83
N LEU A 16 6.93 -17.42 -3.67
CA LEU A 16 5.59 -16.94 -3.29
C LEU A 16 4.92 -17.77 -2.16
N PRO A 17 5.01 -19.12 -2.12
CA PRO A 17 4.48 -19.88 -0.98
C PRO A 17 5.36 -19.83 0.28
N LEU A 18 6.65 -19.47 0.18
CA LEU A 18 7.55 -19.42 1.35
C LEU A 18 7.38 -18.14 2.18
N VAL A 19 6.98 -17.05 1.54
CA VAL A 19 6.68 -15.76 2.19
C VAL A 19 5.53 -15.90 3.20
N CYS A 20 4.58 -16.80 2.97
CA CYS A 20 3.49 -17.07 3.91
C CYS A 20 3.94 -17.78 5.20
N ALA A 21 5.12 -18.42 5.23
CA ALA A 21 5.54 -19.25 6.37
C ALA A 21 6.50 -18.56 7.35
N ALA A 22 7.04 -17.37 7.02
CA ALA A 22 8.15 -16.76 7.77
C ALA A 22 7.78 -15.58 8.69
N VAL A 23 6.50 -15.22 8.81
CA VAL A 23 6.07 -14.15 9.73
C VAL A 23 5.71 -14.78 11.08
N ALA A 24 6.73 -15.09 11.88
CA ALA A 24 6.52 -15.39 13.30
C ALA A 24 5.96 -14.15 14.01
N PRO A 25 5.04 -14.31 14.99
CA PRO A 25 4.49 -13.18 15.72
C PRO A 25 5.60 -12.49 16.54
N LEU A 26 5.95 -11.26 16.18
CA LEU A 26 6.75 -10.39 17.06
C LEU A 26 5.97 -10.13 18.36
N PRO A 27 6.62 -10.18 19.54
CA PRO A 27 5.98 -9.91 20.81
C PRO A 27 5.40 -8.49 20.81
N SER A 28 4.13 -8.40 21.22
CA SER A 28 3.37 -7.17 21.32
C SER A 28 4.01 -6.24 22.36
N LEU A 29 4.57 -5.11 21.94
CA LEU A 29 4.92 -4.01 22.85
C LEU A 29 3.60 -3.30 23.22
N ALA A 30 2.93 -3.79 24.27
CA ALA A 30 1.74 -3.13 24.80
C ALA A 30 2.17 -1.90 25.62
N ALA A 31 1.87 -0.71 25.10
CA ALA A 31 1.82 0.49 25.92
C ALA A 31 0.46 0.48 26.64
N ASP A 32 0.51 0.22 27.95
CA ASP A 32 -0.60 0.33 28.87
C ASP A 32 -0.83 1.82 29.19
N THR A 33 -1.98 2.36 28.78
CA THR A 33 -2.46 3.67 29.25
C THR A 33 -3.90 3.52 29.69
N GLY A 34 -4.07 3.14 30.95
CA GLY A 34 -5.36 3.17 31.64
C GLY A 34 -5.84 4.60 31.87
N ALA A 35 -7.15 4.80 31.66
CA ALA A 35 -7.96 5.74 32.43
C ALA A 35 -9.45 5.32 32.36
N PRO A 36 -10.18 5.30 33.49
CA PRO A 36 -11.60 4.99 33.50
C PRO A 36 -12.45 6.23 33.15
N VAL A 37 -13.48 6.03 32.30
CA VAL A 37 -14.50 7.05 32.01
C VAL A 37 -15.67 6.88 32.98
N PRO A 38 -16.11 7.94 33.70
CA PRO A 38 -17.27 7.87 34.58
C PRO A 38 -18.59 7.95 33.79
N THR A 39 -19.55 7.14 34.21
CA THR A 39 -20.95 7.13 33.79
C THR A 39 -21.72 8.32 34.38
N GLN A 40 -22.59 8.94 33.56
CA GLN A 40 -23.71 9.76 34.05
C GLN A 40 -25.04 9.26 33.47
N PRO A 41 -26.11 9.17 34.30
CA PRO A 41 -27.46 8.92 33.82
C PRO A 41 -28.37 10.18 33.86
N VAL A 42 -29.57 10.02 33.27
CA VAL A 42 -30.82 10.81 33.38
C VAL A 42 -30.85 12.19 32.67
N THR A 43 -31.93 12.73 32.07
CA THR A 43 -33.37 12.38 31.86
C THR A 43 -33.91 13.19 30.66
N ALA A 44 -34.96 12.70 30.00
CA ALA A 44 -35.69 13.41 28.95
C ALA A 44 -36.75 14.41 29.49
N PRO A 45 -37.10 15.44 28.71
CA PRO A 45 -38.46 15.97 28.67
C PRO A 45 -39.11 15.82 27.30
N SER A 46 -40.35 15.33 27.36
CA SER A 46 -41.35 15.19 26.31
C SER A 46 -41.88 16.54 25.81
N ALA A 47 -42.06 16.71 24.49
CA ALA A 47 -42.90 17.76 23.93
C ALA A 47 -43.47 17.39 22.54
N ALA A 48 -44.81 17.40 22.50
CA ALA A 48 -45.77 17.65 21.42
C ALA A 48 -45.56 17.08 20.00
N ALA A 49 -46.54 16.27 19.59
CA ALA A 49 -46.68 15.66 18.27
C ALA A 49 -47.13 16.68 17.19
N PRO A 50 -46.40 16.77 16.07
CA PRO A 50 -46.91 17.35 14.83
C PRO A 50 -47.68 16.33 13.99
N THR A 51 -48.76 16.80 13.37
CA THR A 51 -49.70 16.15 12.45
C THR A 51 -49.02 15.25 11.42
N ALA A 52 -49.51 14.02 11.30
CA ALA A 52 -48.95 12.97 10.45
C ALA A 52 -49.00 13.32 8.95
N PRO A 53 -47.85 13.43 8.26
CA PRO A 53 -47.80 13.40 6.81
C PRO A 53 -48.16 12.00 6.29
N ALA A 54 -48.78 11.95 5.11
CA ALA A 54 -49.17 10.74 4.41
C ALA A 54 -48.01 9.70 4.35
N PRO A 55 -48.31 8.38 4.39
CA PRO A 55 -47.29 7.34 4.37
C PRO A 55 -46.48 7.45 3.08
N ALA A 56 -45.28 8.01 3.21
CA ALA A 56 -44.26 7.91 2.18
C ALA A 56 -44.07 6.42 1.89
N GLU A 57 -44.06 6.06 0.61
CA GLU A 57 -43.69 4.72 0.17
C GLU A 57 -42.43 4.28 0.92
N PRO A 58 -42.29 3.01 1.33
CA PRO A 58 -41.10 2.49 2.00
C PRO A 58 -39.90 2.63 1.06
N GLY A 59 -39.33 3.83 1.07
CA GLY A 59 -38.08 4.18 0.44
C GLY A 59 -37.06 3.24 1.05
N THR A 60 -36.49 2.42 0.19
CA THR A 60 -35.40 1.49 0.52
C THR A 60 -34.42 2.25 1.40
N ALA A 61 -34.40 1.92 2.69
CA ALA A 61 -33.55 2.58 3.67
C ALA A 61 -32.12 2.50 3.12
N ARG A 62 -31.61 3.65 2.66
CA ARG A 62 -30.27 3.77 2.12
C ARG A 62 -29.33 3.35 3.24
N LYS A 63 -28.81 2.12 3.18
CA LYS A 63 -27.81 1.63 4.13
C LYS A 63 -26.77 2.72 4.28
N THR A 64 -26.62 3.20 5.51
CA THR A 64 -25.75 4.33 5.83
C THR A 64 -24.33 3.96 5.37
N PRO A 65 -23.67 4.76 4.52
CA PRO A 65 -22.35 4.45 3.95
C PRO A 65 -21.21 4.21 4.96
N ALA A 66 -21.49 4.32 6.26
CA ALA A 66 -20.52 4.21 7.34
C ALA A 66 -20.01 2.78 7.59
N GLU A 67 -20.79 1.74 7.27
CA GLU A 67 -20.42 0.35 7.61
C GLU A 67 -19.29 -0.24 6.72
N ASP A 68 -19.02 0.35 5.55
CA ASP A 68 -18.01 -0.19 4.62
C ASP A 68 -16.64 0.51 4.71
N ARG A 69 -16.45 1.36 5.71
CA ARG A 69 -15.24 2.15 5.84
C ARG A 69 -14.22 1.41 6.69
N LEU A 70 -13.06 1.14 6.11
CA LEU A 70 -11.93 0.65 6.91
C LEU A 70 -11.37 1.82 7.74
N PRO A 71 -10.92 1.56 8.98
CA PRO A 71 -10.16 2.53 9.72
C PRO A 71 -8.88 2.91 8.96
N ASP A 72 -8.31 4.05 9.28
CA ASP A 72 -6.97 4.40 8.80
C ASP A 72 -5.98 3.31 9.27
N GLN A 73 -5.15 2.83 8.36
CA GLN A 73 -4.22 1.74 8.64
C GLN A 73 -2.80 2.26 8.57
N HIS A 74 -1.95 1.77 9.46
CA HIS A 74 -0.51 2.04 9.41
C HIS A 74 0.24 0.73 9.30
N GLY A 75 1.45 0.74 8.78
CA GLY A 75 2.17 -0.51 8.61
C GLY A 75 3.61 -0.36 8.23
N PHE A 76 4.26 -1.51 8.19
CA PHE A 76 5.65 -1.66 7.80
C PHE A 76 5.81 -2.80 6.80
N ALA A 77 6.76 -2.66 5.89
CA ALA A 77 7.09 -3.67 4.90
C ALA A 77 8.59 -3.74 4.61
N LEU A 78 9.00 -4.91 4.14
CA LEU A 78 10.30 -5.15 3.53
C LEU A 78 10.10 -5.37 2.03
N ASP A 79 10.95 -4.72 1.26
CA ASP A 79 11.00 -4.82 -0.19
C ASP A 79 12.29 -5.52 -0.60
N TYR A 80 12.20 -6.42 -1.58
CA TYR A 80 13.34 -6.95 -2.32
C TYR A 80 13.12 -6.73 -3.81
N GLY A 81 14.02 -5.98 -4.43
CA GLY A 81 13.89 -5.53 -5.81
C GLY A 81 14.98 -6.06 -6.74
N TYR A 82 14.62 -6.20 -8.01
CA TYR A 82 15.51 -6.59 -9.10
C TYR A 82 15.35 -5.65 -10.29
N VAL A 83 16.44 -4.98 -10.66
CA VAL A 83 16.52 -4.10 -11.82
C VAL A 83 16.75 -4.95 -13.06
N TYR A 84 15.81 -4.91 -14.01
CA TYR A 84 15.88 -5.67 -15.25
C TYR A 84 16.30 -4.83 -16.46
N ASP A 85 16.24 -3.50 -16.36
CA ASP A 85 16.62 -2.55 -17.41
C ASP A 85 17.25 -1.29 -16.78
N PRO A 86 18.38 -0.75 -17.28
CA PRO A 86 19.09 -1.06 -18.54
C PRO A 86 19.98 -2.30 -18.54
N GLY A 87 20.02 -3.07 -17.45
CA GLY A 87 20.74 -4.33 -17.42
C GLY A 87 20.48 -5.13 -16.14
N PRO A 88 20.52 -6.48 -16.22
CA PRO A 88 20.13 -7.39 -15.14
C PRO A 88 21.16 -7.50 -13.99
N SER A 89 21.71 -6.38 -13.50
CA SER A 89 22.90 -6.40 -12.63
C SER A 89 22.68 -5.89 -11.22
N ARG A 90 21.49 -5.36 -10.89
CA ARG A 90 21.24 -4.75 -9.58
C ARG A 90 20.07 -5.38 -8.85
N THR A 91 20.32 -5.68 -7.59
CA THR A 91 19.32 -6.04 -6.60
C THR A 91 19.36 -5.03 -5.47
N PHE A 92 18.24 -4.84 -4.79
CA PHE A 92 18.14 -3.92 -3.66
C PHE A 92 17.17 -4.45 -2.61
N ALA A 93 17.32 -3.95 -1.39
CA ALA A 93 16.35 -4.15 -0.33
C ALA A 93 16.03 -2.83 0.36
N MET A 94 14.77 -2.66 0.76
CA MET A 94 14.32 -1.46 1.45
C MET A 94 13.36 -1.81 2.59
N ALA A 95 13.44 -1.04 3.66
CA ALA A 95 12.45 -0.95 4.72
C ALA A 95 11.47 0.17 4.39
N ARG A 96 10.16 -0.07 4.56
CA ARG A 96 9.11 0.90 4.22
C ARG A 96 8.11 1.05 5.36
N GLY A 97 7.86 2.29 5.77
CA GLY A 97 6.70 2.66 6.59
C GLY A 97 5.61 3.26 5.71
N PHE A 98 4.34 3.01 6.03
CA PHE A 98 3.23 3.54 5.26
C PHE A 98 1.98 3.79 6.10
N ALA A 99 1.11 4.66 5.57
CA ALA A 99 -0.24 4.90 6.06
C ALA A 99 -1.25 4.80 4.90
N ILE A 100 -2.41 4.24 5.17
CA ILE A 100 -3.52 4.06 4.22
C ILE A 100 -4.76 4.74 4.81
N TYR A 101 -5.39 5.56 3.98
CA TYR A 101 -6.55 6.36 4.30
C TYR A 101 -7.71 6.02 3.37
N ASP A 102 -8.93 6.32 3.83
CA ASP A 102 -10.09 6.38 2.93
C ASP A 102 -9.87 7.46 1.85
N TYR A 103 -9.98 7.07 0.57
CA TYR A 103 -9.65 7.96 -0.53
C TYR A 103 -10.63 9.14 -0.63
N GLY A 104 -11.93 8.89 -0.49
CA GLY A 104 -12.95 9.94 -0.55
C GLY A 104 -12.72 11.01 0.51
N SER A 105 -12.25 10.62 1.68
CA SER A 105 -11.99 11.56 2.78
C SER A 105 -10.67 12.30 2.65
N ALA A 106 -9.60 11.62 2.20
CA ALA A 106 -8.32 12.27 1.92
C ALA A 106 -8.46 13.40 0.87
N TRP A 107 -9.33 13.20 -0.13
CA TRP A 107 -9.52 14.12 -1.26
C TRP A 107 -10.82 14.94 -1.21
N ARG A 108 -11.62 14.80 -0.14
CA ARG A 108 -12.93 15.48 0.02
C ARG A 108 -13.88 15.25 -1.17
N MET A 109 -13.99 14.00 -1.63
CA MET A 109 -14.84 13.59 -2.74
C MET A 109 -15.99 12.70 -2.25
N ASP A 110 -17.24 13.18 -2.43
CA ASP A 110 -18.44 12.49 -1.92
C ASP A 110 -18.80 11.20 -2.69
N ASN A 111 -18.32 11.05 -3.93
CA ASN A 111 -18.67 9.94 -4.83
C ASN A 111 -17.50 8.97 -5.08
N CYS A 112 -16.59 8.84 -4.12
CA CYS A 112 -15.49 7.89 -4.23
C CYS A 112 -15.97 6.45 -3.91
N PRO A 113 -15.57 5.44 -4.70
CA PRO A 113 -15.82 4.04 -4.33
C PRO A 113 -15.23 3.72 -2.94
N ASN A 114 -16.03 3.10 -2.08
CA ASN A 114 -15.65 2.61 -0.74
C ASN A 114 -14.48 1.61 -0.74
N THR A 115 -14.12 1.06 -1.89
CA THR A 115 -13.01 0.12 -2.11
C THR A 115 -11.71 0.78 -2.57
N LEU A 116 -11.73 2.10 -2.80
CA LEU A 116 -10.54 2.87 -3.16
C LEU A 116 -9.93 3.48 -1.89
N ARG A 117 -8.60 3.37 -1.80
CA ARG A 117 -7.81 3.84 -0.67
C ARG A 117 -6.66 4.71 -1.16
N PHE A 118 -6.26 5.66 -0.33
CA PHE A 118 -5.11 6.52 -0.57
C PHE A 118 -3.97 6.09 0.35
N LYS A 119 -2.80 5.80 -0.21
CA LYS A 119 -1.64 5.34 0.55
C LYS A 119 -0.49 6.32 0.40
N VAL A 120 0.15 6.66 1.50
CA VAL A 120 1.43 7.36 1.54
C VAL A 120 2.47 6.44 2.14
N GLU A 121 3.67 6.42 1.58
CA GLU A 121 4.74 5.56 2.05
C GLU A 121 6.10 6.24 1.96
N ALA A 122 6.98 5.93 2.90
CA ALA A 122 8.38 6.33 2.89
C ALA A 122 9.25 5.07 3.05
N ALA A 123 10.35 5.00 2.30
CA ALA A 123 11.24 3.86 2.34
C ALA A 123 12.71 4.27 2.35
N ILE A 124 13.54 3.46 3.01
CA ILE A 124 14.99 3.60 3.05
C ILE A 124 15.64 2.23 2.89
N GLY A 125 16.77 2.18 2.21
CA GLY A 125 17.49 0.93 2.02
C GLY A 125 18.77 1.10 1.21
N SER A 126 19.21 0.01 0.60
CA SER A 126 20.39 0.02 -0.25
C SER A 126 20.30 -1.01 -1.37
N THR A 127 21.10 -0.81 -2.40
CA THR A 127 21.44 -1.90 -3.32
C THR A 127 22.23 -2.99 -2.57
N ILE A 128 22.04 -4.24 -2.97
CA ILE A 128 22.77 -5.41 -2.48
C ILE A 128 23.88 -5.79 -3.47
N THR A 129 23.61 -5.64 -4.77
CA THR A 129 24.55 -5.93 -5.85
C THR A 129 24.50 -4.79 -6.88
N PRO A 130 25.64 -4.38 -7.47
CA PRO A 130 27.01 -4.84 -7.20
C PRO A 130 27.67 -4.16 -5.99
N LYS A 131 27.10 -3.07 -5.47
CA LYS A 131 27.66 -2.26 -4.38
C LYS A 131 26.52 -1.84 -3.45
N SER A 132 26.82 -1.53 -2.21
CA SER A 132 25.88 -0.95 -1.25
C SER A 132 25.77 0.56 -1.43
N ASP A 133 24.88 0.99 -2.31
CA ASP A 133 24.54 2.40 -2.54
C ASP A 133 23.19 2.70 -1.87
N ILE A 134 23.10 3.83 -1.16
CA ILE A 134 21.91 4.23 -0.39
C ILE A 134 20.74 4.57 -1.32
N MET A 135 19.53 4.23 -0.88
CA MET A 135 18.27 4.56 -1.54
C MET A 135 17.26 5.10 -0.52
N ALA A 136 16.50 6.13 -0.90
CA ALA A 136 15.39 6.64 -0.09
C ALA A 136 14.27 7.15 -0.99
N SER A 137 13.01 6.89 -0.63
CA SER A 137 11.85 7.31 -1.42
C SER A 137 10.65 7.71 -0.58
N VAL A 138 9.79 8.53 -1.18
CA VAL A 138 8.46 8.89 -0.68
C VAL A 138 7.47 8.76 -1.83
N ASN A 139 6.39 8.00 -1.64
CA ASN A 139 5.40 7.71 -2.67
C ASN A 139 3.98 7.98 -2.19
N MET A 140 3.10 8.26 -3.15
CA MET A 140 1.66 8.34 -2.98
C MET A 140 0.98 7.42 -3.98
N LEU A 141 0.07 6.57 -3.49
CA LEU A 141 -0.57 5.52 -4.27
C LEU A 141 -2.09 5.54 -4.10
N ALA A 142 -2.79 5.15 -5.15
CA ALA A 142 -4.15 4.67 -5.06
C ALA A 142 -4.13 3.14 -4.93
N VAL A 143 -4.87 2.60 -3.97
CA VAL A 143 -5.02 1.15 -3.73
C VAL A 143 -6.49 0.79 -3.92
N LYS A 144 -6.77 -0.21 -4.77
CA LYS A 144 -8.13 -0.62 -5.13
C LYS A 144 -8.34 -2.09 -4.83
N TYR A 145 -9.43 -2.39 -4.12
CA TYR A 145 -9.89 -3.75 -3.85
C TYR A 145 -11.03 -4.11 -4.81
N PRO A 146 -10.77 -4.79 -5.94
CA PRO A 146 -11.78 -5.05 -6.96
C PRO A 146 -12.95 -5.93 -6.49
N PHE A 147 -12.73 -6.77 -5.47
CA PHE A 147 -13.71 -7.72 -4.94
C PHE A 147 -14.30 -7.30 -3.59
N GLY A 148 -14.12 -6.04 -3.18
CA GLY A 148 -14.58 -5.56 -1.88
C GLY A 148 -13.57 -5.76 -0.75
N LEU A 149 -13.98 -5.40 0.47
CA LEU A 149 -13.14 -5.38 1.68
C LEU A 149 -13.49 -6.50 2.65
N THR A 150 -14.22 -7.51 2.20
CA THR A 150 -14.64 -8.65 3.02
C THR A 150 -13.91 -9.92 2.57
N GLY A 151 -13.95 -10.97 3.38
CA GLY A 151 -13.32 -12.26 3.08
C GLY A 151 -11.97 -12.48 3.75
N LYS A 152 -11.47 -13.73 3.61
CA LYS A 152 -10.21 -14.20 4.23
C LYS A 152 -8.96 -13.82 3.44
N VAL A 153 -9.13 -13.46 2.17
CA VAL A 153 -8.08 -13.01 1.27
C VAL A 153 -8.65 -11.84 0.48
N ARG A 154 -7.93 -10.73 0.46
CA ARG A 154 -8.33 -9.50 -0.23
C ARG A 154 -7.30 -9.16 -1.30
N PRO A 155 -7.53 -9.54 -2.56
CA PRO A 155 -6.72 -9.08 -3.67
C PRO A 155 -6.87 -7.57 -3.85
N TYR A 156 -5.78 -6.90 -4.19
CA TYR A 156 -5.79 -5.48 -4.52
C TYR A 156 -4.83 -5.15 -5.66
N GLY A 157 -5.13 -4.06 -6.36
CA GLY A 157 -4.20 -3.40 -7.26
C GLY A 157 -3.78 -2.07 -6.68
N GLU A 158 -2.58 -1.62 -7.01
CA GLU A 158 -2.07 -0.31 -6.59
C GLU A 158 -1.33 0.38 -7.73
N ALA A 159 -1.46 1.70 -7.82
CA ALA A 159 -0.73 2.50 -8.78
C ALA A 159 -0.44 3.87 -8.17
N GLY A 160 0.70 4.44 -8.49
CA GLY A 160 1.11 5.69 -7.87
C GLY A 160 2.35 6.30 -8.48
N ILE A 161 2.78 7.37 -7.84
CA ILE A 161 3.97 8.12 -8.18
C ILE A 161 4.67 8.55 -6.89
N GLY A 162 5.95 8.79 -6.98
CA GLY A 162 6.71 9.37 -5.90
C GLY A 162 7.99 10.03 -6.40
N ILE A 163 8.86 10.27 -5.43
CA ILE A 163 10.23 10.68 -5.65
C ILE A 163 11.17 9.70 -4.97
N ILE A 164 12.32 9.49 -5.59
CA ILE A 164 13.37 8.61 -5.07
C ILE A 164 14.74 9.25 -5.27
N TYR A 165 15.54 9.16 -4.23
CA TYR A 165 16.97 9.37 -4.28
C TYR A 165 17.68 8.02 -4.40
N THR A 166 18.59 7.89 -5.35
CA THR A 166 19.51 6.75 -5.45
C THR A 166 20.95 7.25 -5.47
N GLN A 167 21.81 6.73 -4.60
CA GLN A 167 23.23 7.04 -4.63
C GLN A 167 23.91 6.44 -5.87
N PHE A 168 23.43 5.32 -6.39
CA PHE A 168 23.88 4.82 -7.69
C PHE A 168 23.23 5.60 -8.84
N ARG A 169 23.90 5.59 -10.00
CA ARG A 169 23.34 5.99 -11.28
C ARG A 169 23.67 4.95 -12.34
N VAL A 170 22.78 4.78 -13.31
CA VAL A 170 23.13 4.11 -14.56
C VAL A 170 23.65 5.13 -15.57
N GLN A 171 24.42 4.66 -16.56
CA GLN A 171 24.91 5.52 -17.63
C GLN A 171 23.74 6.19 -18.36
N GLY A 172 23.81 7.51 -18.52
CA GLY A 172 22.79 8.30 -19.18
C GLY A 172 21.57 8.65 -18.32
N GLN A 173 21.56 8.35 -17.01
CA GLN A 173 20.44 8.69 -16.11
C GLN A 173 20.41 10.18 -15.73
N GLY A 174 21.55 10.87 -15.77
CA GLY A 174 21.70 12.26 -15.34
C GLY A 174 21.70 12.43 -13.82
N LEU A 175 20.51 12.38 -13.20
CA LEU A 175 20.27 12.79 -11.81
C LEU A 175 20.17 11.61 -10.82
N HIS A 176 20.56 11.87 -9.58
CA HIS A 176 20.33 10.96 -8.44
C HIS A 176 18.88 11.01 -7.93
N PHE A 177 18.22 12.16 -8.07
CA PHE A 177 16.81 12.34 -7.78
C PHE A 177 15.97 12.06 -9.03
N ASN A 178 14.99 11.17 -8.89
CA ASN A 178 14.13 10.72 -9.97
C ASN A 178 12.69 10.61 -9.49
N PHE A 179 11.74 10.72 -10.41
CA PHE A 179 10.37 10.25 -10.20
C PHE A 179 10.35 8.72 -10.25
N ASN A 180 9.44 8.10 -9.51
CA ASN A 180 9.23 6.65 -9.52
C ASN A 180 7.74 6.28 -9.66
N PRO A 181 7.12 6.45 -10.84
CA PRO A 181 5.85 5.81 -11.13
C PRO A 181 5.94 4.30 -10.85
N LEU A 182 4.89 3.78 -10.22
CA LEU A 182 4.79 2.39 -9.83
C LEU A 182 3.40 1.82 -10.10
N LEU A 183 3.35 0.52 -10.38
CA LEU A 183 2.14 -0.28 -10.55
C LEU A 183 2.35 -1.61 -9.81
N GLY A 184 1.34 -2.09 -9.08
CA GLY A 184 1.46 -3.32 -8.30
C GLY A 184 0.16 -4.09 -8.18
N LEU A 185 0.31 -5.37 -7.84
CA LEU A 185 -0.75 -6.28 -7.46
C LEU A 185 -0.37 -6.93 -6.13
N GLY A 186 -1.32 -7.06 -5.23
CA GLY A 186 -1.09 -7.66 -3.93
C GLY A 186 -2.25 -8.43 -3.37
N LEU A 187 -1.96 -9.11 -2.27
CA LEU A 187 -2.90 -9.88 -1.46
C LEU A 187 -2.76 -9.42 -0.01
N GLU A 188 -3.87 -9.14 0.63
CA GLU A 188 -3.97 -8.91 2.07
C GLU A 188 -4.70 -10.10 2.72
N LEU A 189 -4.22 -10.51 3.88
CA LEU A 189 -4.79 -11.56 4.73
C LEU A 189 -5.32 -10.90 6.00
N PRO A 190 -6.64 -10.62 6.06
CA PRO A 190 -7.24 -9.96 7.20
C PRO A 190 -7.15 -10.81 8.46
N GLN A 191 -6.76 -10.18 9.57
CA GLN A 191 -6.73 -10.80 10.90
C GLN A 191 -7.83 -10.19 11.78
N GLN A 192 -8.30 -10.97 12.76
CA GLN A 192 -9.37 -10.52 13.66
C GLN A 192 -8.95 -9.31 14.52
N ASP A 193 -7.66 -9.18 14.81
CA ASP A 193 -7.09 -8.08 15.58
C ASP A 193 -6.74 -6.85 14.70
N GLY A 194 -7.10 -6.87 13.41
CA GLY A 194 -6.80 -5.82 12.45
C GLY A 194 -5.36 -5.81 11.92
N LYS A 195 -4.49 -6.69 12.44
CA LYS A 195 -3.04 -6.65 12.14
C LYS A 195 -2.67 -7.42 10.88
N ASN A 196 -3.31 -7.03 9.78
CA ASN A 196 -3.33 -7.78 8.52
C ASN A 196 -1.92 -7.98 7.96
N ILE A 197 -1.63 -9.19 7.47
CA ILE A 197 -0.39 -9.50 6.74
C ILE A 197 -0.68 -9.30 5.26
N PHE A 198 0.31 -8.82 4.50
CA PHE A 198 0.15 -8.66 3.06
C PHE A 198 1.44 -8.94 2.30
N GLY A 199 1.27 -9.23 1.00
CA GLY A 199 2.36 -9.30 0.04
C GLY A 199 1.95 -8.65 -1.29
N ALA A 200 2.92 -8.08 -1.99
CA ALA A 200 2.70 -7.46 -3.30
C ALA A 200 3.88 -7.68 -4.25
N VAL A 201 3.59 -7.66 -5.54
CA VAL A 201 4.59 -7.53 -6.61
C VAL A 201 4.36 -6.18 -7.28
N ARG A 202 5.41 -5.36 -7.36
CA ARG A 202 5.40 -4.03 -7.97
C ARG A 202 6.35 -3.94 -9.14
N LEU A 203 5.99 -3.13 -10.11
CA LEU A 203 6.85 -2.62 -11.16
C LEU A 203 7.16 -1.17 -10.83
N HIS A 204 8.43 -0.81 -10.82
CA HIS A 204 8.88 0.57 -10.68
C HIS A 204 9.56 1.00 -11.98
N HIS A 205 9.32 2.25 -12.36
CA HIS A 205 10.07 2.94 -13.40
C HIS A 205 10.67 4.21 -12.82
N LEU A 206 11.99 4.36 -12.85
CA LEU A 206 12.70 5.55 -12.40
C LEU A 206 13.10 6.39 -13.61
N SER A 207 12.76 7.69 -13.58
CA SER A 207 13.21 8.66 -14.57
C SER A 207 13.23 10.06 -13.99
N ASN A 208 14.00 10.98 -14.55
CA ASN A 208 14.03 12.37 -14.08
C ASN A 208 12.95 13.25 -14.71
N GLY A 209 12.05 12.68 -15.53
CA GLY A 209 10.98 13.42 -16.19
C GLY A 209 11.47 14.53 -17.12
N GLU A 210 12.65 14.34 -17.73
CA GLU A 210 13.31 15.33 -18.61
C GLU A 210 13.72 16.62 -17.91
N LEU A 211 13.82 16.62 -16.58
CA LEU A 211 14.43 17.73 -15.82
C LEU A 211 15.93 17.89 -16.10
N TYR A 212 16.55 16.90 -16.75
CA TYR A 212 17.93 16.92 -17.21
C TYR A 212 18.05 16.24 -18.57
N HIS A 213 19.06 16.64 -19.37
CA HIS A 213 19.21 16.22 -20.76
C HIS A 213 19.45 14.71 -20.93
N GLU A 214 20.12 14.09 -19.96
CA GLU A 214 20.24 12.65 -19.83
C GLU A 214 19.07 12.10 -19.01
N ASN A 215 18.25 11.18 -19.55
CA ASN A 215 17.09 10.61 -18.85
C ASN A 215 16.92 9.10 -19.13
N ARG A 216 17.99 8.33 -18.96
CA ARG A 216 17.92 6.88 -19.07
C ARG A 216 17.11 6.31 -17.91
N GLY A 217 15.94 5.77 -18.25
CA GLY A 217 15.08 5.11 -17.28
C GLY A 217 15.69 3.84 -16.69
N VAL A 218 15.33 3.56 -15.43
CA VAL A 218 15.66 2.31 -14.73
C VAL A 218 14.37 1.60 -14.35
N ASN A 219 14.21 0.35 -14.78
CA ASN A 219 13.02 -0.43 -14.49
C ASN A 219 13.34 -1.60 -13.56
N SER A 220 12.46 -1.83 -12.58
CA SER A 220 12.62 -2.92 -11.62
C SER A 220 11.32 -3.60 -11.27
N VAL A 221 11.40 -4.88 -10.91
CA VAL A 221 10.34 -5.63 -10.24
C VAL A 221 10.68 -5.73 -8.76
N VAL A 222 9.69 -5.57 -7.89
CA VAL A 222 9.85 -5.56 -6.43
C VAL A 222 8.86 -6.53 -5.82
N LEU A 223 9.37 -7.44 -4.99
CA LEU A 223 8.56 -8.21 -4.06
C LEU A 223 8.49 -7.45 -2.74
N GLN A 224 7.27 -7.23 -2.26
CA GLN A 224 7.00 -6.57 -0.98
C GLN A 224 6.26 -7.54 -0.05
N VAL A 225 6.65 -7.54 1.22
CA VAL A 225 5.98 -8.29 2.28
C VAL A 225 5.89 -7.41 3.52
N GLY A 226 4.74 -7.38 4.18
CA GLY A 226 4.58 -6.51 5.35
C GLY A 226 3.40 -6.86 6.22
N ARG A 227 3.17 -5.98 7.19
CA ARG A 227 2.09 -6.06 8.17
C ARG A 227 1.51 -4.68 8.47
N MET A 228 0.20 -4.65 8.68
CA MET A 228 -0.56 -3.49 9.15
C MET A 228 -0.78 -3.56 10.67
N PHE A 229 -0.99 -2.42 11.32
CA PHE A 229 -1.20 -2.26 12.75
C PHE A 229 -2.41 -1.36 13.01
#